data_AF-A0A165YED5-F1
#
_entry.id   AF-A0A165YED5-F1
#
_cell.length_a   1.000
_cell.length_b   1.000
_cell.length_c   1.000
_cell.angle_alpha   90.00
_cell.angle_beta   90.00
_cell.angle_gamma   90.00
#
_symmetry.space_group_name_H-M   'P 1'
#
loop_
_entity.id
_entity.type
_entity.pdbx_description
1 polymer ?
#
loop_
_entity_poly.entity_id
_entity_poly.type
_entity_poly.pdbx_seq_one_letter_code
_entity_poly.pdbx_strand_id
1 'polypeptide(L)'
;MSAHDLLHTYLDEARAYLNNALDATRDARLEQGATLVHLRSAREDTRAQARDAAITLTDAANTTETILVKMSASVSCSSCKKPMSLPHIARGCHHAFCPSCAQDLWQNAISRVLVACPVCSNLMDIPPSPIASVTGLLASVAGILTVEPA
;
A
#
# COMPACT_ATOMS: atom_id res chain seq x y z
N MET A 1 7.83 -72.56 47.46
CA MET A 1 7.18 -71.81 46.39
C MET A 1 6.84 -72.81 45.30
N SER A 2 5.55 -73.00 44.98
CA SER A 2 5.16 -73.98 43.95
C SER A 2 5.33 -73.38 42.55
N ALA A 3 5.49 -74.23 41.52
CA ALA A 3 5.58 -73.77 40.13
C ALA A 3 4.36 -72.92 39.70
N HIS A 4 3.21 -73.19 40.32
CA HIS A 4 1.97 -72.45 40.13
C HIS A 4 2.06 -71.01 40.69
N ASP A 5 2.65 -70.82 41.87
CA ASP A 5 2.84 -69.48 42.48
C ASP A 5 3.80 -68.62 41.65
N LEU A 6 4.83 -69.25 41.09
CA LEU A 6 5.80 -68.61 40.21
C LEU A 6 5.13 -68.14 38.91
N LEU A 7 4.26 -68.97 38.33
CA LEU A 7 3.52 -68.65 37.12
C LEU A 7 2.55 -67.47 37.32
N HIS A 8 1.83 -67.43 38.45
CA HIS A 8 0.95 -66.29 38.78
C HIS A 8 1.74 -65.00 38.96
N THR A 9 2.88 -65.06 39.62
CA THR A 9 3.75 -63.89 39.79
C THR A 9 4.22 -63.35 38.44
N TYR A 10 4.66 -64.22 37.52
CA TYR A 10 5.04 -63.82 36.16
C TYR A 10 3.88 -63.23 35.36
N LEU A 11 2.67 -63.79 35.49
CA LEU A 11 1.48 -63.27 34.81
C LEU A 11 1.07 -61.90 35.36
N ASP A 12 1.14 -61.70 36.66
CA ASP A 12 0.85 -60.42 37.31
C ASP A 12 1.86 -59.34 36.91
N GLU A 13 3.16 -59.68 36.86
CA GLU A 13 4.20 -58.78 36.35
C GLU A 13 4.00 -58.43 34.88
N ALA A 14 3.71 -59.43 34.03
CA ALA A 14 3.43 -59.20 32.62
C ALA A 14 2.20 -58.31 32.41
N ARG A 15 1.15 -58.51 33.23
CA ARG A 15 -0.06 -57.70 33.20
C ARG A 15 0.20 -56.27 33.65
N ALA A 16 0.97 -56.07 34.71
CA ALA A 16 1.39 -54.75 35.17
C ALA A 16 2.20 -54.01 34.11
N TYR A 17 3.15 -54.70 33.47
CA TYR A 17 3.94 -54.14 32.37
C TYR A 17 3.07 -53.70 31.20
N LEU A 18 2.14 -54.55 30.75
CA LEU A 18 1.23 -54.23 29.66
C LEU A 18 0.31 -53.04 29.98
N ASN A 19 -0.24 -52.99 31.20
CA ASN A 19 -1.07 -51.86 31.61
C ASN A 19 -0.28 -50.55 31.62
N ASN A 20 0.93 -50.53 32.18
CA ASN A 20 1.79 -49.36 32.17
C ASN A 20 2.14 -48.91 30.74
N ALA A 21 2.41 -49.86 29.83
CA ALA A 21 2.68 -49.55 28.43
C ALA A 21 1.45 -48.96 27.72
N LEU A 22 0.25 -49.46 28.01
CA LEU A 22 -1.00 -48.92 27.48
C LEU A 22 -1.30 -47.51 27.99
N ASP A 23 -1.10 -47.26 29.29
CA ASP A 23 -1.30 -45.94 29.90
C ASP A 23 -0.31 -44.92 29.33
N ALA A 24 0.98 -45.26 29.24
CA ALA A 24 1.99 -44.41 28.62
C ALA A 24 1.66 -44.07 27.15
N THR A 25 1.12 -45.03 26.39
CA THR A 25 0.69 -44.81 25.01
C THR A 25 -0.54 -43.91 24.91
N ARG A 26 -1.48 -44.04 25.86
CA ARG A 26 -2.67 -43.19 25.94
C ARG A 26 -2.29 -41.75 26.26
N ASP A 27 -1.41 -41.54 27.24
CA ASP A 27 -0.96 -40.21 27.65
C ASP A 27 -0.21 -39.51 26.51
N ALA A 28 0.70 -40.22 25.83
CA ALA A 28 1.40 -39.68 24.66
C ALA A 28 0.43 -39.26 23.54
N ARG A 29 -0.67 -40.01 23.31
CA ARG A 29 -1.70 -39.63 22.32
C ARG A 29 -2.48 -38.40 22.74
N LEU A 30 -2.78 -38.25 24.03
CA LEU A 30 -3.48 -37.07 24.56
C LEU A 30 -2.59 -35.83 24.43
N GLU A 31 -1.31 -35.93 24.77
CA GLU A 31 -0.33 -34.84 24.61
C GLU A 31 -0.14 -34.44 23.14
N GLN A 32 -0.03 -35.42 22.23
CA GLN A 32 0.03 -35.15 20.79
C GLN A 32 -1.25 -34.48 20.29
N GLY A 33 -2.42 -34.93 20.77
CA GLY A 33 -3.72 -34.32 20.46
C GLY A 33 -3.79 -32.85 20.92
N ALA A 34 -3.39 -32.57 22.16
CA ALA A 34 -3.33 -31.21 22.70
C ALA A 34 -2.39 -30.32 21.86
N THR A 35 -1.20 -30.83 21.52
CA THR A 35 -0.23 -30.13 20.67
C THR A 35 -0.82 -29.78 19.30
N LEU A 36 -1.52 -30.72 18.65
CA LEU A 36 -2.15 -30.48 17.35
C LEU A 36 -3.25 -29.42 17.41
N VAL A 37 -4.03 -29.37 18.51
CA VAL A 37 -5.04 -28.32 18.73
C VAL A 37 -4.39 -26.94 18.84
N HIS A 38 -3.32 -26.82 19.63
CA HIS A 38 -2.57 -25.56 19.75
C HIS A 38 -1.98 -25.10 18.41
N LEU A 39 -1.38 -26.02 17.64
CA LEU A 39 -0.84 -25.69 16.32
C LEU A 39 -1.94 -25.26 15.34
N ARG A 40 -3.12 -25.88 15.39
CA ARG A 40 -4.27 -25.46 14.56
C ARG A 40 -4.73 -24.05 14.94
N SER A 41 -4.88 -23.76 16.23
CA SER A 41 -5.24 -22.42 16.72
C SER A 41 -4.22 -21.38 16.27
N ALA A 42 -2.93 -21.62 16.53
CA ALA A 42 -1.86 -20.71 16.14
C ALA A 42 -1.82 -20.45 14.62
N ARG A 43 -2.12 -21.47 13.80
CA ARG A 43 -2.23 -21.32 12.34
C ARG A 43 -3.45 -20.46 11.95
N GLU A 44 -4.58 -20.63 12.62
CA GLU A 44 -5.78 -19.82 12.38
C GLU A 44 -5.55 -18.36 12.78
N ASP A 45 -4.89 -18.12 13.92
CA ASP A 45 -4.49 -16.79 14.36
C ASP A 45 -3.53 -16.13 13.37
N THR A 46 -2.49 -16.86 12.93
CA THR A 46 -1.53 -16.38 11.93
C THR A 46 -2.25 -16.05 10.61
N ARG A 47 -3.24 -16.87 10.21
CA ARG A 47 -4.02 -16.63 8.99
C ARG A 47 -4.92 -15.40 9.12
N ALA A 48 -5.50 -15.16 10.30
CA ALA A 48 -6.29 -13.96 10.57
C ALA A 48 -5.38 -12.72 10.50
N GLN A 49 -4.25 -12.74 11.19
CA GLN A 49 -3.26 -11.65 11.14
C GLN A 49 -2.77 -11.35 9.72
N ALA A 50 -2.51 -12.39 8.92
CA ALA A 50 -2.10 -12.22 7.52
C ALA A 50 -3.19 -11.55 6.67
N ARG A 51 -4.47 -11.86 6.91
CA ARG A 51 -5.60 -11.21 6.23
C ARG A 51 -5.72 -9.75 6.63
N ASP A 52 -5.63 -9.43 7.91
CA ASP A 52 -5.72 -8.06 8.41
C ASP A 52 -4.56 -7.20 7.88
N ALA A 53 -3.35 -7.77 7.83
CA ALA A 53 -2.20 -7.14 7.20
C ALA A 53 -2.41 -6.88 5.71
N ALA A 54 -2.98 -7.85 4.98
CA ALA A 54 -3.27 -7.69 3.54
C ALA A 54 -4.30 -6.59 3.27
N ILE A 55 -5.36 -6.49 4.10
CA ILE A 55 -6.34 -5.40 4.03
C ILE A 55 -5.66 -4.06 4.28
N THR A 56 -4.88 -3.96 5.36
CA THR A 56 -4.16 -2.72 5.72
C THR A 56 -3.21 -2.27 4.60
N LEU A 57 -2.47 -3.20 3.98
CA LEU A 57 -1.58 -2.89 2.86
C LEU A 57 -2.35 -2.42 1.63
N THR A 58 -3.50 -3.03 1.36
CA THR A 58 -4.37 -2.63 0.24
C THR A 58 -4.93 -1.22 0.45
N ASP A 59 -5.39 -0.91 1.66
CA ASP A 59 -5.90 0.42 2.00
C ASP A 59 -4.80 1.48 1.92
N ALA A 60 -3.60 1.16 2.40
CA ALA A 60 -2.44 2.03 2.27
C ALA A 60 -2.10 2.28 0.79
N ALA A 61 -2.07 1.24 -0.04
CA ALA A 61 -1.81 1.36 -1.47
C ALA A 61 -2.85 2.27 -2.16
N ASN A 62 -4.14 2.02 -1.94
CA ASN A 62 -5.22 2.84 -2.49
C ASN A 62 -5.14 4.31 -2.03
N THR A 63 -4.77 4.53 -0.78
CA THR A 63 -4.55 5.87 -0.22
C THR A 63 -3.37 6.57 -0.91
N THR A 64 -2.24 5.87 -1.06
CA THR A 64 -1.08 6.42 -1.77
C THR A 64 -1.36 6.73 -3.22
N GLU A 65 -2.09 5.86 -3.94
CA GLU A 65 -2.51 6.10 -5.32
C GLU A 65 -3.40 7.34 -5.42
N THR A 66 -4.39 7.46 -4.53
CA THR A 66 -5.26 8.65 -4.48
C THR A 66 -4.46 9.93 -4.25
N ILE A 67 -3.47 9.90 -3.36
CA ILE A 67 -2.57 11.03 -3.11
C ILE A 67 -1.76 11.36 -4.35
N LEU A 68 -1.16 10.36 -5.01
CA LEU A 68 -0.34 10.55 -6.21
C LEU A 68 -1.16 11.10 -7.39
N VAL A 69 -2.39 10.63 -7.59
CA VAL A 69 -3.29 11.17 -8.61
C VAL A 69 -3.62 12.64 -8.35
N LYS A 70 -3.89 13.02 -7.10
CA LYS A 70 -4.14 14.43 -6.73
C LYS A 70 -2.90 15.32 -6.89
N MET A 71 -1.73 14.81 -6.50
CA MET A 71 -0.47 15.55 -6.62
C MET A 71 -0.08 15.73 -8.09
N SER A 72 -0.17 14.68 -8.91
CA SER A 72 0.14 14.74 -10.34
C SER A 72 -0.79 15.72 -11.09
N ALA A 73 -2.09 15.74 -10.75
CA ALA A 73 -3.02 16.72 -11.31
C ALA A 73 -2.65 18.18 -10.97
N SER A 74 -2.11 18.41 -9.76
CA SER A 74 -1.69 19.74 -9.30
C SER A 74 -0.46 20.28 -10.01
N VAL A 75 0.36 19.40 -10.59
CA VAL A 75 1.57 19.75 -11.37
C VAL A 75 1.38 19.55 -12.87
N SER A 76 0.14 19.36 -13.33
CA SER A 76 -0.20 19.18 -14.73
C SER A 76 -0.72 20.47 -15.35
N CYS A 77 -0.42 20.69 -16.63
CA CYS A 77 -0.88 21.83 -17.39
C CYS A 77 -2.42 21.88 -17.41
N SER A 78 -2.99 23.04 -17.09
CA SER A 78 -4.45 23.19 -17.04
C SER A 78 -5.12 23.02 -18.41
N SER A 79 -4.38 23.23 -19.50
CA SER A 79 -4.86 23.08 -20.88
C SER A 79 -4.68 21.65 -21.40
N CYS A 80 -3.44 21.17 -21.56
CA CYS A 80 -3.17 19.87 -22.18
C CYS A 80 -3.13 18.66 -21.21
N LYS A 81 -3.29 18.90 -19.90
CA LYS A 81 -3.26 17.89 -18.83
C LYS A 81 -1.97 17.06 -18.73
N LYS A 82 -0.89 17.49 -19.40
CA LYS A 82 0.43 16.86 -19.29
C LYS A 82 1.21 17.41 -18.09
N PRO A 83 2.04 16.59 -17.42
CA PRO A 83 2.96 17.06 -16.38
C PRO A 83 3.86 18.19 -16.89
N MET A 84 4.14 19.18 -16.04
CA MET A 84 4.99 20.32 -16.37
C MET A 84 6.06 20.55 -15.31
N SER A 85 7.31 20.70 -15.75
CA SER A 85 8.45 21.06 -14.89
C SER A 85 8.62 22.58 -14.73
N LEU A 86 8.09 23.35 -15.68
CA LEU A 86 8.21 24.80 -15.74
C LEU A 86 6.84 25.44 -16.01
N PRO A 87 6.00 25.65 -14.98
CA PRO A 87 4.69 26.25 -15.17
C PRO A 87 4.82 27.74 -15.50
N HIS A 88 4.01 28.18 -16.43
CA HIS A 88 3.70 29.57 -16.67
C HIS A 88 2.38 29.89 -15.97
N ILE A 89 2.40 30.84 -15.05
CA ILE A 89 1.27 31.12 -14.15
C ILE A 89 0.56 32.37 -14.61
N ALA A 90 -0.75 32.28 -14.80
CA ALA A 90 -1.61 33.41 -15.08
C ALA A 90 -1.77 34.30 -13.85
N ARG A 91 -1.32 35.55 -13.95
CA ARG A 91 -1.48 36.54 -12.88
C ARG A 91 -2.97 36.79 -12.62
N GLY A 92 -3.37 36.88 -11.35
CA GLY A 92 -4.74 37.18 -10.94
C GLY A 92 -5.67 35.97 -10.78
N CYS A 93 -5.42 34.85 -11.48
CA CYS A 93 -6.18 33.59 -11.26
C CYS A 93 -5.32 32.39 -10.84
N HIS A 94 -4.00 32.50 -10.96
CA HIS A 94 -3.02 31.49 -10.53
C HIS A 94 -3.15 30.11 -11.20
N HIS A 95 -3.85 30.02 -12.33
CA HIS A 95 -3.85 28.81 -13.15
C HIS A 95 -2.54 28.66 -13.90
N ALA A 96 -2.03 27.44 -13.94
CA ALA A 96 -0.72 27.11 -14.49
C ALA A 96 -0.82 26.35 -15.82
N PHE A 97 0.08 26.68 -16.75
CA PHE A 97 0.16 26.12 -18.10
C PHE A 97 1.59 25.71 -18.42
N CYS A 98 1.78 24.71 -19.28
CA CYS A 98 3.11 24.43 -19.83
C CYS A 98 3.54 25.57 -20.79
N PRO A 99 4.84 25.72 -21.08
CA PRO A 99 5.35 26.83 -21.89
C PRO A 99 4.67 26.94 -23.26
N SER A 100 4.45 25.80 -23.94
CA SER A 100 3.76 25.76 -25.24
C SER A 100 2.32 26.23 -25.15
N CYS A 101 1.53 25.70 -24.20
CA CYS A 101 0.14 26.11 -24.04
C CYS A 101 0.00 27.58 -23.62
N ALA A 102 0.92 28.10 -22.79
CA ALA A 102 0.93 29.51 -22.43
C ALA A 102 1.19 30.41 -23.65
N GLN A 103 2.12 30.00 -24.51
CA GLN A 103 2.43 30.70 -25.75
C GLN A 103 1.24 30.65 -26.72
N ASP A 104 0.62 29.49 -26.91
CA ASP A 104 -0.55 29.30 -27.79
C ASP A 104 -1.74 30.13 -27.32
N LEU A 105 -1.98 30.20 -26.01
CA LEU A 105 -3.04 31.02 -25.41
C LEU A 105 -2.86 32.51 -25.72
N TRP A 106 -1.62 32.99 -25.73
CA TRP A 106 -1.33 34.39 -25.96
C TRP A 106 -1.29 34.76 -27.45
N GLN A 107 -0.74 33.88 -28.30
CA GLN A 107 -0.58 34.15 -29.73
C GLN A 107 -1.89 34.06 -30.51
N ASN A 108 -2.84 33.22 -30.08
CA ASN A 108 -4.12 33.00 -30.76
C ASN A 108 -5.28 33.86 -30.24
N ALA A 109 -5.01 34.83 -29.37
CA ALA A 109 -6.05 35.70 -28.84
C ALA A 109 -6.62 36.65 -29.91
N ILE A 110 -7.93 36.55 -30.15
CA ILE A 110 -8.71 37.33 -31.14
C ILE A 110 -8.57 38.84 -30.91
N SER A 111 -8.37 39.25 -29.66
CA SER A 111 -8.07 40.62 -29.24
C SER A 111 -6.79 40.58 -28.41
N ARG A 112 -5.70 41.19 -28.91
CA ARG A 112 -4.40 41.29 -28.20
C ARG A 112 -4.46 42.14 -26.91
N VAL A 113 -5.65 42.61 -26.52
CA VAL A 113 -5.83 43.52 -25.40
C VAL A 113 -6.15 42.75 -24.11
N LEU A 114 -6.95 41.67 -24.18
CA LEU A 114 -7.32 40.86 -23.03
C LEU A 114 -7.53 39.40 -23.44
N VAL A 115 -6.84 38.47 -22.76
CA VAL A 115 -6.98 37.03 -22.96
C VAL A 115 -7.75 36.44 -21.78
N ALA A 116 -8.85 35.73 -22.05
CA ALA A 116 -9.56 35.03 -20.98
C ALA A 116 -8.82 33.74 -20.60
N CYS A 117 -8.65 33.51 -19.29
CA CYS A 117 -8.13 32.24 -18.80
C CYS A 117 -9.09 31.10 -19.19
N PRO A 118 -8.62 30.04 -19.86
CA PRO A 118 -9.48 28.93 -20.29
C PRO A 118 -10.07 28.12 -19.12
N VAL A 119 -9.56 28.31 -17.90
CA VAL A 119 -10.00 27.55 -16.72
C VAL A 119 -11.11 28.27 -15.97
N CYS A 120 -11.01 29.59 -15.79
CA CYS A 120 -11.93 30.35 -14.95
C CYS A 120 -12.47 31.63 -15.60
N SER A 121 -12.14 31.87 -16.87
CA SER A 121 -12.57 33.02 -17.66
C SER A 121 -12.12 34.40 -17.15
N ASN A 122 -11.26 34.46 -16.12
CA ASN A 122 -10.65 35.73 -15.69
C ASN A 122 -9.84 36.33 -16.83
N LEU A 123 -10.04 37.63 -17.07
CA LEU A 123 -9.31 38.37 -18.09
C LEU A 123 -7.88 38.61 -17.64
N MET A 124 -6.94 38.36 -18.54
CA MET A 124 -5.50 38.54 -18.36
C MET A 124 -5.03 39.61 -19.34
N ASP A 125 -4.32 40.59 -18.82
CA ASP A 125 -3.66 41.67 -19.55
C ASP A 125 -2.18 41.39 -19.84
N ILE A 126 -1.61 40.36 -19.19
CA ILE A 126 -0.22 39.93 -19.29
C ILE A 126 -0.19 38.42 -19.58
N PRO A 127 0.72 37.93 -20.45
CA PRO A 127 0.85 36.50 -20.70
C PRO A 127 1.26 35.73 -19.43
N PRO A 128 0.81 34.47 -19.27
CA PRO A 128 1.33 33.59 -18.23
C PRO A 128 2.86 33.46 -18.33
N SER A 129 3.55 33.66 -17.22
CA SER A 129 5.02 33.68 -17.16
C SER A 129 5.55 32.77 -16.04
N PRO A 130 6.80 32.28 -16.13
CA PRO A 130 7.40 31.49 -15.07
C PRO A 130 7.61 32.32 -13.80
N ILE A 131 7.42 31.68 -12.64
CA ILE A 131 7.71 32.28 -11.32
C ILE A 131 8.87 31.50 -10.72
N ALA A 132 10.02 32.16 -10.54
CA ALA A 132 11.29 31.51 -10.14
C ALA A 132 11.17 30.65 -8.86
N SER A 133 10.40 31.12 -7.86
CA SER A 133 10.16 30.38 -6.63
C SER A 133 9.34 29.11 -6.85
N VAL A 134 8.35 29.14 -7.75
CA VAL A 134 7.51 27.98 -8.07
C VAL A 134 8.29 26.97 -8.93
N THR A 135 9.08 27.45 -9.88
CA THR A 135 9.88 26.58 -10.74
C THR A 135 10.97 25.84 -9.96
N GLY A 136 11.60 26.48 -8.98
CA GLY A 136 12.56 25.83 -8.09
C GLY A 136 11.92 24.75 -7.22
N LEU A 137 10.74 25.02 -6.66
CA LEU A 137 9.99 24.04 -5.85
C LEU A 137 9.51 22.85 -6.69
N LEU A 138 8.97 23.09 -7.89
CA LEU A 138 8.51 22.03 -8.76
C LEU A 138 9.64 21.17 -9.31
N ALA A 139 10.82 21.73 -9.58
CA ALA A 139 11.98 20.93 -9.97
C ALA A 139 12.36 19.93 -8.86
N SER A 140 12.32 20.36 -7.59
CA SER A 140 12.58 19.50 -6.43
C SER A 140 11.51 18.42 -6.25
N VAL A 141 10.23 18.74 -6.48
CA VAL A 141 9.12 17.78 -6.34
C VAL A 141 9.02 16.85 -7.55
N ALA A 142 9.33 17.32 -8.76
CA ALA A 142 9.29 16.52 -9.97
C ALA A 142 10.27 15.34 -9.90
N GLY A 143 11.47 15.53 -9.33
CA GLY A 143 12.42 14.43 -9.09
C GLY A 143 11.91 13.35 -8.11
N ILE A 144 10.91 13.68 -7.28
CA ILE A 144 10.23 12.72 -6.39
C ILE A 144 9.10 11.99 -7.13
N LEU A 145 8.46 12.65 -8.10
CA LEU A 145 7.32 12.12 -8.85
C LEU A 145 7.71 11.32 -10.11
N THR A 146 8.94 11.45 -10.60
CA THR A 146 9.47 10.61 -11.68
C THR A 146 9.91 9.26 -11.13
N VAL A 147 8.96 8.34 -10.96
CA VAL A 147 9.28 6.92 -10.82
C VAL A 147 9.50 6.39 -12.24
N GLU A 148 10.75 6.20 -12.65
CA GLU A 148 11.01 5.39 -13.85
C GLU A 148 10.54 3.95 -13.56
N PRO A 149 9.69 3.35 -14.41
CA PRO A 149 9.36 1.95 -14.25
C PRO A 149 10.62 1.11 -14.48
N ALA A 150 10.98 0.31 -13.48
CA ALA A 150 12.02 -0.71 -13.57
C ALA A 150 11.59 -1.90 -14.44
#